data_AF-A0A4Y1X3V9-F1
#
_entry.id   AF-A0A4Y1X3V9-F1
#
_cell.length_a   1.000
_cell.length_b   1.000
_cell.length_c   1.000
_cell.angle_alpha   90.00
_cell.angle_beta   90.00
_cell.angle_gamma   90.00
#
_symmetry.space_group_name_H-M   'P 1'
#
loop_
_entity.id
_entity.type
_entity.pdbx_description
1 polymer ?
#
loop_
_entity_poly.entity_id
_entity_poly.type
_entity_poly.pdbx_seq_one_letter_code
_entity_poly.pdbx_strand_id
1 'polypeptide(L)' 'MPEDRQAENYRKARRAFLVGYDRSVPRLRQADRCIGCNQCVPHCPQNIRIPQEMQRIDRFVEHLKQGTL' A
#
# COMPACT_ATOMS: atom_id res chain seq x y z
N MET A 1 -9.92 -14.13 8.99
CA MET A 1 -9.50 -14.88 7.78
C MET A 1 -10.03 -14.12 6.59
N PRO A 2 -9.26 -13.93 5.50
CA PRO A 2 -9.81 -13.34 4.29
C PRO A 2 -10.94 -14.26 3.84
N GLU A 3 -12.13 -13.69 3.61
CA GLU A 3 -13.18 -14.39 2.91
C GLU A 3 -12.68 -14.78 1.52
N ASP A 4 -13.26 -15.85 0.98
CA ASP A 4 -12.92 -16.41 -0.33
C ASP A 4 -12.65 -15.29 -1.35
N ARG A 5 -11.55 -15.35 -2.12
CA ARG A 5 -11.16 -14.27 -3.06
C ARG A 5 -12.25 -13.93 -4.07
N GLN A 6 -13.16 -14.89 -4.28
CA GLN A 6 -14.31 -14.79 -5.17
C GLN A 6 -15.54 -14.14 -4.51
N ALA A 7 -15.56 -14.03 -3.18
CA ALA A 7 -16.65 -13.44 -2.42
C ALA A 7 -16.89 -11.99 -2.87
N GLU A 8 -18.16 -11.67 -3.10
CA GLU A 8 -18.58 -10.40 -3.70
C GLU A 8 -18.13 -9.19 -2.85
N ASN A 9 -18.21 -9.34 -1.52
CA ASN A 9 -17.78 -8.33 -0.57
C ASN A 9 -16.26 -8.05 -0.65
N TYR A 10 -15.42 -9.07 -0.76
CA TYR A 10 -13.97 -8.91 -0.95
C TYR A 10 -13.67 -8.15 -2.24
N ARG A 11 -14.32 -8.51 -3.35
CA ARG A 11 -14.14 -7.84 -4.65
C ARG A 11 -14.55 -6.36 -4.58
N LYS A 12 -15.67 -6.05 -3.92
CA LYS A 12 -16.12 -4.66 -3.69
C LYS A 12 -15.12 -3.87 -2.83
N ALA A 13 -14.68 -4.44 -1.71
CA ALA A 13 -13.72 -3.82 -0.80
C ALA A 13 -12.36 -3.57 -1.47
N ARG A 14 -11.82 -4.56 -2.19
CA ARG A 14 -10.58 -4.44 -2.97
C ARG A 14 -10.66 -3.31 -3.99
N ARG A 15 -11.75 -3.23 -4.76
CA ARG A 15 -11.94 -2.15 -5.74
C ARG A 15 -12.02 -0.79 -5.06
N ALA A 16 -12.78 -0.67 -3.98
CA ALA A 16 -12.92 0.56 -3.22
C ALA A 16 -11.56 1.03 -2.68
N PHE A 17 -10.75 0.12 -2.14
CA PHE A 17 -9.41 0.41 -1.66
C PHE A 17 -8.50 0.94 -2.78
N LEU A 18 -8.38 0.22 -3.91
CA LEU A 18 -7.49 0.63 -5.00
C LEU A 18 -7.88 1.99 -5.60
N VAL A 19 -9.18 2.25 -5.78
CA VAL A 19 -9.67 3.55 -6.26
C VAL A 19 -9.43 4.65 -5.23
N GLY A 20 -9.66 4.37 -3.95
CA GLY A 20 -9.38 5.31 -2.87
C GLY A 20 -7.90 5.65 -2.78
N TYR A 21 -7.02 4.65 -2.90
CA TYR A 21 -5.58 4.82 -2.88
C TYR A 21 -5.09 5.74 -4.01
N ASP A 22 -5.54 5.51 -5.26
CA ASP A 22 -5.20 6.37 -6.40
C ASP A 22 -5.72 7.81 -6.26
N ARG A 23 -6.84 8.01 -5.56
CA ARG A 23 -7.42 9.35 -5.31
C ARG A 23 -6.71 10.09 -4.19
N SER A 24 -6.39 9.41 -3.10
CA SER A 24 -5.76 10.00 -1.92
C SER A 24 -4.26 10.22 -2.12
N VAL A 25 -3.60 9.34 -2.88
CA VAL A 25 -2.17 9.39 -3.13
C VAL A 25 -1.92 9.35 -4.64
N PRO A 26 -1.63 10.50 -5.27
CA PRO A 26 -1.32 10.55 -6.70
C PRO A 26 -0.16 9.61 -7.05
N ARG A 27 -0.20 9.00 -8.24
CA ARG A 27 0.76 7.96 -8.68
C ARG A 27 2.24 8.34 -8.51
N LEU A 28 2.58 9.61 -8.65
CA LEU A 28 3.96 10.10 -8.48
C LEU A 28 4.46 10.09 -7.02
N ARG A 29 3.56 9.88 -6.05
CA ARG A 29 3.84 9.88 -4.62
C ARG A 29 3.43 8.57 -3.94
N GLN A 30 3.09 7.54 -4.71
CA GLN A 30 2.76 6.23 -4.17
C GLN A 30 4.01 5.52 -3.61
N ALA A 31 3.77 4.49 -2.82
CA ALA A 31 4.81 3.84 -2.01
C ALA A 31 5.90 3.17 -2.86
N ASP A 32 5.58 2.75 -4.08
CA ASP A 32 6.49 2.21 -5.11
C ASP A 32 7.61 3.20 -5.49
N ARG A 33 7.43 4.49 -5.23
CA ARG A 33 8.44 5.54 -5.49
C ARG A 33 9.47 5.70 -4.39
N CYS A 34 9.29 5.04 -3.25
CA CYS A 34 10.30 5.05 -2.20
C CYS A 34 11.54 4.25 -2.64
N ILE A 35 12.68 4.92 -2.80
CA ILE A 35 13.96 4.29 -3.17
C ILE A 35 14.78 3.83 -1.96
N GLY A 36 14.23 3.92 -0.75
CA GLY A 36 14.96 3.51 0.46
C GLY A 36 16.12 4.43 0.86
N CYS A 37 16.05 5.73 0.58
CA CYS A 37 17.15 6.68 0.88
C CYS A 37 17.38 6.94 2.38
N ASN A 38 16.47 6.49 3.26
CA ASN A 38 16.52 6.65 4.72
C ASN A 38 16.53 8.10 5.27
N GLN A 39 16.39 9.12 4.43
CA GLN A 39 16.41 10.53 4.88
C GLN A 39 15.29 10.87 5.85
N CYS A 40 14.13 10.20 5.75
CA CYS A 40 13.00 10.43 6.64
C CYS A 40 13.17 9.81 8.04
N VAL A 41 14.07 8.84 8.21
CA VAL A 41 14.25 8.10 9.47
C VAL A 41 14.68 9.01 10.63
N PRO A 42 15.74 9.84 10.52
CA PRO A 42 16.16 10.72 11.61
C PRO A 42 15.13 11.83 11.94
N HIS A 43 14.18 12.10 11.04
CA HIS A 43 13.16 13.14 11.24
C HIS A 43 11.87 12.61 11.89
N CYS A 44 11.70 11.29 12.02
CA CYS A 44 10.46 10.73 12.52
C CYS A 44 10.43 10.74 14.06
N PRO A 45 9.59 11.56 14.71
CA PRO A 45 9.53 11.62 16.18
C PRO A 45 9.00 10.32 16.80
N GLN A 46 8.32 9.48 16.01
CA GLN A 46 7.75 8.21 16.43
C GLN A 46 8.69 7.02 16.13
N ASN A 47 9.93 7.27 15.68
CA ASN A 47 10.91 6.24 15.34
C ASN A 47 10.41 5.20 14.31
N ILE A 48 9.51 5.61 13.41
CA ILE A 48 8.98 4.74 12.36
C ILE A 48 10.06 4.55 11.30
N ARG A 49 10.31 3.29 10.92
CA ARG A 49 11.15 2.95 9.77
C ARG A 49 10.35 3.12 8.48
N ILE A 50 10.05 4.37 8.15
CA ILE A 50 9.20 4.75 7.00
C ILE A 50 9.59 4.02 5.70
N PRO A 51 10.87 3.85 5.33
CA PRO A 51 11.23 3.12 4.11
C PRO A 51 10.74 1.67 4.09
N GLN A 52 10.76 0.98 5.25
CA GLN A 52 10.29 -0.40 5.38
C GLN A 52 8.76 -0.47 5.26
N GLU A 53 8.05 0.49 5.85
CA GLU A 53 6.60 0.59 5.72
C GLU A 53 6.18 0.92 4.29
N MET A 54 6.91 1.79 3.58
CA MET A 54 6.66 2.06 2.16
C MET A 54 6.79 0.78 1.33
N GLN A 55 7.86 -0.02 1.51
CA GLN A 55 8.02 -1.31 0.84
C GLN A 55 6.93 -2.33 1.21
N ARG A 56 6.39 -2.27 2.43
CA ARG A 56 5.28 -3.13 2.85
C ARG A 56 3.98 -2.73 2.16
N ILE A 57 3.68 -1.43 2.11
CA ILE A 57 2.50 -0.88 1.43
C ILE A 57 2.57 -1.19 -0.06
N ASP A 58 3.71 -0.98 -0.69
CA ASP A 58 3.94 -1.28 -2.11
C ASP A 58 3.60 -2.74 -2.44
N ARG A 59 4.23 -3.69 -1.74
CA ARG A 59 3.94 -5.13 -1.90
C ARG A 59 2.47 -5.47 -1.67
N PHE A 60 1.85 -4.88 -0.66
CA PHE A 60 0.43 -5.11 -0.37
C PHE A 60 -0.47 -4.63 -1.52
N VAL A 61 -0.22 -3.41 -2.00
CA VAL A 61 -0.96 -2.82 -3.13
C VAL A 61 -0.73 -3.65 -4.40
N GLU A 62 0.48 -4.10 -4.67
CA GLU A 62 0.77 -4.96 -5.83
C GLU A 62 0.06 -6.31 -5.75
N HIS A 63 0.05 -6.98 -4.60
CA HIS A 63 -0.76 -8.20 -4.43
C HIS A 63 -2.25 -7.96 -4.64
N LEU A 64 -2.76 -6.81 -4.17
CA LEU A 64 -4.15 -6.41 -4.44
C LEU A 64 -4.38 -6.13 -5.92
N LYS A 65 -3.45 -5.49 -6.65
CA LYS A 65 -3.60 -5.28 -8.10
C LYS A 65 -3.61 -6.60 -8.85
N GLN A 66 -2.69 -7.51 -8.52
CA GLN A 66 -2.57 -8.84 -9.14
C GLN A 66 -3.69 -9.80 -8.71
N GLY A 67 -4.38 -9.52 -7.60
CA GLY A 67 -5.40 -10.42 -7.04
C GLY A 67 -4.81 -11.68 -6.41
N THR A 68 -3.55 -11.60 -5.95
CA THR A 68 -2.77 -12.73 -5.42
C THR A 68 -2.82 -12.82 -3.89
N LEU A 69 -3.54 -11.92 -3.22
CA LEU A 69 -3.70 -11.86 -1.76
C LEU A 69 -4.78 -12.83 -1.25
#